data_AF-A0A812SG12-F1
#
_entry.id   AF-A0A812SG12-F1
#
_cell.length_a   1.000
_cell.length_b   1.000
_cell.length_c   1.000
_cell.angle_alpha   90.00
_cell.angle_beta   90.00
_cell.angle_gamma   90.00
#
_symmetry.space_group_name_H-M   'P 1'
#
loop_
_entity.id
_entity.type
_entity.pdbx_description
1 polymer ?
#
loop_
_entity_poly.entity_id
_entity_poly.type
_entity_poly.pdbx_seq_one_letter_code
_entity_poly.pdbx_strand_id
1 'polypeptide(L)'
;VDEDWKVLLEARPSKMAMSMLVSVQDRARQQLLQKESCAMQDVEEQRQEVLKAEWTLFRKSLEKDQQTLQQAADAPRKVRCLQRAREVEHRNQQAADGLKAAKGYQDTYLRVVKLDKMELATGQISKMKLQIAKECKCAFEDVCLLGFCDLNVPWARTQAVCNSLCKGISMINSDGKSMNNATLLLLPDLPKDKNPRGLYDEEKQVFEELFALHQHVETRFVENFSREKKSEAKSNARRFSSGRLVTAAENYENNLWLQGELALHGRPIGAREQEAGAPTCLLPKQAELLLPESGSANSDLRLSDRPRPSPEQTAAQKGVERIKTLLDACIRGVSVPGPVLLVNLTGYVEETGTAALALRLRGQMGGEGLQGFHYQKLYYLSLHSIDKEVAWPYANSRMIREIMDAWLDKKFSHAGLAYDNSNAGLSDQELKGIPGAGVLKSADSLKLDVTVRSGTVIEIHPDHVKKWSQTAFADEFSKLAENHSSNFKELLKPVLAASSSSHSVPTDEPAEAEDSSDVAAAGSSSLSLKTWETYDSLHGEDEISHRCVSEIVGVDLLKSKAGHFYLISEKGKVLPKHSIIGGFGTGKRLV
;
A
#
# COMPACT_ATOMS: atom_id res chain seq x y z
N VAL A 1 -58.57 -113.12 59.20
CA VAL A 1 -57.62 -112.01 58.93
C VAL A 1 -57.49 -111.95 57.43
N ASP A 2 -58.06 -110.92 56.83
CA ASP A 2 -58.52 -110.86 55.44
C ASP A 2 -57.41 -110.88 54.39
N GLU A 3 -57.60 -111.72 53.35
CA GLU A 3 -56.80 -111.82 52.13
C GLU A 3 -56.82 -110.53 51.28
N ASP A 4 -57.79 -109.65 51.49
CA ASP A 4 -57.93 -108.40 50.72
C ASP A 4 -56.82 -107.37 51.01
N TRP A 5 -56.09 -107.50 52.13
CA TRP A 5 -54.97 -106.59 52.45
C TRP A 5 -53.67 -106.93 51.71
N LYS A 6 -53.52 -108.14 51.17
CA LYS A 6 -52.30 -108.57 50.49
C LYS A 6 -52.13 -107.92 49.12
N VAL A 7 -53.22 -107.80 48.36
CA VAL A 7 -53.23 -107.18 47.03
C VAL A 7 -52.88 -105.68 47.09
N LEU A 8 -53.24 -105.00 48.17
CA LEU A 8 -52.94 -103.58 48.38
C LEU A 8 -51.48 -103.30 48.76
N LEU A 9 -50.79 -104.26 49.40
CA LEU A 9 -49.39 -104.12 49.80
C LEU A 9 -48.41 -104.47 48.68
N GLU A 10 -48.80 -105.32 47.73
CA GLU A 10 -47.97 -105.70 46.57
C GLU A 10 -47.98 -104.66 45.45
N ALA A 11 -48.94 -103.72 45.44
CA ALA A 11 -49.00 -102.61 44.48
C ALA A 11 -48.06 -101.42 44.80
N ARG A 12 -47.17 -101.54 45.80
CA ARG A 12 -46.25 -100.45 46.18
C ARG A 12 -45.10 -100.31 45.17
N PRO A 13 -44.89 -99.14 44.54
CA PRO A 13 -43.73 -98.90 43.68
C PRO A 13 -42.42 -99.07 44.46
N SER A 14 -41.53 -99.96 44.00
CA SER A 14 -40.26 -100.28 44.66
C SER A 14 -39.24 -99.12 44.69
N LYS A 15 -39.53 -98.02 43.98
CA LYS A 15 -38.77 -96.77 43.99
C LYS A 15 -39.72 -95.59 43.90
N MET A 16 -40.06 -94.98 45.04
CA MET A 16 -40.64 -93.64 45.06
C MET A 16 -39.54 -92.67 44.63
N ALA A 17 -39.68 -92.04 43.46
CA ALA A 17 -38.73 -91.01 43.04
C ALA A 17 -38.78 -89.87 44.07
N MET A 18 -37.66 -89.58 44.74
CA MET A 18 -37.56 -88.49 45.72
C MET A 18 -37.97 -87.12 45.13
N SER A 19 -38.00 -86.99 43.79
CA SER A 19 -38.55 -85.85 43.05
C SER A 19 -40.08 -85.67 43.14
N MET A 20 -40.81 -86.62 43.74
CA MET A 20 -42.26 -86.53 43.98
C MET A 20 -42.64 -86.23 45.44
N LEU A 21 -41.64 -86.12 46.34
CA LEU A 21 -41.88 -85.63 47.68
C LEU A 21 -42.13 -84.12 47.63
N VAL A 22 -43.27 -83.67 48.15
CA VAL A 22 -43.68 -82.25 48.20
C VAL A 22 -42.56 -81.37 48.75
N SER A 23 -41.82 -81.83 49.77
CA SER A 23 -40.69 -81.11 50.36
C SER A 23 -39.45 -80.98 49.45
N VAL A 24 -39.22 -81.92 48.55
CA VAL A 24 -38.13 -81.88 47.55
C VAL A 24 -38.57 -81.05 46.34
N GLN A 25 -39.84 -81.14 45.94
CA GLN A 25 -40.44 -80.26 44.92
C GLN A 25 -40.45 -78.80 45.35
N ASP A 26 -40.78 -78.49 46.61
CA ASP A 26 -40.76 -77.14 47.15
C ASP A 26 -39.35 -76.56 47.23
N ARG A 27 -38.35 -77.36 47.63
CA ARG A 27 -36.94 -76.93 47.60
C ARG A 27 -36.45 -76.69 46.18
N ALA A 28 -36.79 -77.56 45.23
CA ALA A 28 -36.44 -77.38 43.82
C ALA A 28 -37.14 -76.13 43.22
N ARG A 29 -38.38 -75.86 43.59
CA ARG A 29 -39.14 -74.66 43.19
C ARG A 29 -38.56 -73.39 43.80
N GLN A 30 -38.17 -73.40 45.07
CA GLN A 30 -37.47 -72.29 45.71
C GLN A 30 -36.10 -72.02 45.08
N GLN A 31 -35.34 -73.07 44.74
CA GLN A 31 -34.07 -72.94 44.02
C GLN A 31 -34.26 -72.41 42.58
N LEU A 32 -35.32 -72.81 41.89
CA LEU A 32 -35.68 -72.25 40.58
C LEU A 32 -36.06 -70.78 40.68
N LEU A 33 -36.92 -70.41 41.63
CA LEU A 33 -37.31 -69.01 41.87
C LEU A 33 -36.11 -68.14 42.27
N GLN A 34 -35.17 -68.67 43.06
CA GLN A 34 -33.92 -67.99 43.40
C GLN A 34 -33.03 -67.82 42.16
N LYS A 35 -32.90 -68.85 41.32
CA LYS A 35 -32.14 -68.76 40.06
C LYS A 35 -32.78 -67.76 39.08
N GLU A 36 -34.10 -67.77 38.96
CA GLU A 36 -34.85 -66.80 38.16
C GLU A 36 -34.70 -65.38 38.71
N SER A 37 -34.75 -65.21 40.03
CA SER A 37 -34.51 -63.92 40.69
C SER A 37 -33.08 -63.41 40.47
N CYS A 38 -32.06 -64.27 40.59
CA CYS A 38 -30.66 -63.91 40.30
C CYS A 38 -30.49 -63.57 38.81
N ALA A 39 -31.04 -64.36 37.89
CA ALA A 39 -30.97 -64.07 36.47
C ALA A 39 -31.69 -62.76 36.10
N MET A 40 -32.83 -62.45 36.74
CA MET A 40 -33.50 -61.16 36.57
C MET A 40 -32.66 -60.00 37.13
N GLN A 41 -31.98 -60.20 38.26
CA GLN A 41 -31.04 -59.20 38.82
C GLN A 41 -29.85 -58.96 37.90
N ASP A 42 -29.22 -60.02 37.37
CA ASP A 42 -28.09 -59.93 36.44
C ASP A 42 -28.49 -59.19 35.15
N VAL A 43 -29.68 -59.49 34.62
CA VAL A 43 -30.21 -58.79 33.43
C VAL A 43 -30.49 -57.32 33.74
N GLU A 44 -30.98 -57.00 34.93
CA GLU A 44 -31.23 -55.61 35.34
C GLU A 44 -29.92 -54.84 35.57
N GLU A 45 -28.91 -55.49 36.16
CA GLU A 45 -27.57 -54.91 36.32
C GLU A 45 -26.92 -54.64 34.95
N GLN A 46 -26.98 -55.60 34.01
CA GLN A 46 -26.52 -55.41 32.64
C GLN A 46 -27.27 -54.27 31.92
N ARG A 47 -28.59 -54.14 32.13
CA ARG A 47 -29.37 -53.02 31.60
C ARG A 47 -28.90 -51.69 32.16
N GLN A 48 -28.61 -51.62 33.46
CA GLN A 48 -28.07 -50.42 34.10
C GLN A 48 -26.67 -50.08 33.59
N GLU A 49 -25.81 -51.07 33.37
CA GLU A 49 -24.48 -50.89 32.79
C GLU A 49 -24.54 -50.36 31.35
N VAL A 50 -25.39 -50.95 30.51
CA VAL A 50 -25.61 -50.48 29.13
C VAL A 50 -26.17 -49.07 29.14
N LEU A 51 -27.16 -48.77 29.97
CA LEU A 51 -27.75 -47.43 30.09
C LEU A 51 -26.69 -46.40 30.54
N LYS A 52 -25.83 -46.76 31.50
CA LYS A 52 -24.73 -45.91 31.96
C LYS A 52 -23.67 -45.70 30.88
N ALA A 53 -23.36 -46.72 30.10
CA ALA A 53 -22.43 -46.62 28.97
C ALA A 53 -22.99 -45.72 27.86
N GLU A 54 -24.27 -45.88 27.51
CA GLU A 54 -24.99 -45.02 26.56
C GLU A 54 -25.06 -43.57 27.05
N TRP A 55 -25.28 -43.34 28.34
CA TRP A 55 -25.27 -42.01 28.95
C TRP A 55 -23.90 -41.36 28.84
N THR A 56 -22.84 -42.13 29.12
CA THR A 56 -21.45 -41.67 28.99
C THR A 56 -21.12 -41.32 27.55
N LEU A 57 -21.57 -42.13 26.58
CA LEU A 57 -21.40 -41.86 25.16
C LEU A 57 -22.14 -40.58 24.75
N PHE A 58 -23.41 -40.43 25.15
CA PHE A 58 -24.21 -39.24 24.88
C PHE A 58 -23.53 -37.97 25.42
N ARG A 59 -23.05 -37.98 26.66
CA ARG A 59 -22.33 -36.83 27.26
C ARG A 59 -21.10 -36.45 26.45
N LYS A 60 -20.28 -37.43 26.05
CA LYS A 60 -19.08 -37.20 25.24
C LYS A 60 -19.43 -36.66 23.84
N SER A 61 -20.47 -37.19 23.21
CA SER A 61 -20.94 -36.70 21.91
C SER A 61 -21.50 -35.29 22.01
N LEU A 62 -22.25 -34.97 23.07
CA LEU A 62 -22.77 -33.61 23.29
C LEU A 62 -21.63 -32.61 23.51
N GLU A 63 -20.62 -32.98 24.30
CA GLU A 63 -19.43 -32.15 24.51
C GLU A 63 -18.67 -31.91 23.19
N LYS A 64 -18.50 -32.94 22.36
CA LYS A 64 -17.89 -32.83 21.03
C LYS A 64 -18.69 -31.92 20.09
N ASP A 65 -20.01 -32.03 20.09
CA ASP A 65 -20.90 -31.13 19.33
C ASP A 65 -20.75 -29.69 19.81
N GLN A 66 -20.76 -29.45 21.12
CA GLN A 66 -20.56 -28.13 21.73
C GLN A 66 -19.21 -27.51 21.35
N GLN A 67 -18.13 -28.30 21.38
CA GLN A 67 -16.80 -27.86 20.90
C GLN A 67 -16.83 -27.51 19.40
N THR A 68 -17.52 -28.30 18.59
CA THR A 68 -17.67 -28.05 17.15
C THR A 68 -18.46 -26.76 16.88
N LEU A 69 -19.54 -26.52 17.63
CA LEU A 69 -20.32 -25.28 17.57
C LEU A 69 -19.49 -24.07 17.97
N GLN A 70 -18.67 -24.18 19.03
CA GLN A 70 -17.77 -23.10 19.45
C GLN A 70 -16.73 -22.79 18.37
N GLN A 71 -16.12 -23.82 17.78
CA GLN A 71 -15.18 -23.65 16.67
C GLN A 71 -15.84 -22.99 15.45
N ALA A 72 -17.06 -23.39 15.11
CA ALA A 72 -17.85 -22.79 14.04
C ALA A 72 -18.21 -21.32 14.32
N ALA A 73 -18.57 -21.00 15.56
CA ALA A 73 -18.88 -19.64 15.97
C ALA A 73 -17.65 -18.70 15.94
N ASP A 74 -16.47 -19.24 16.25
CA ASP A 74 -15.20 -18.52 16.19
C ASP A 74 -14.62 -18.41 14.77
N ALA A 75 -15.07 -19.24 13.83
CA ALA A 75 -14.52 -19.31 12.47
C ALA A 75 -14.55 -17.97 11.71
N PRO A 76 -15.65 -17.17 11.69
CA PRO A 76 -15.66 -15.87 11.04
C PRO A 76 -14.62 -14.89 11.59
N ARG A 77 -14.32 -14.95 12.90
CA ARG A 77 -13.28 -14.12 13.51
C ARG A 77 -11.91 -14.58 13.06
N LYS A 78 -11.64 -15.89 13.08
CA LYS A 78 -10.37 -16.46 12.62
C LYS A 78 -10.10 -16.18 11.15
N VAL A 79 -11.11 -16.31 10.29
CA VAL A 79 -11.05 -15.96 8.86
C VAL A 79 -10.70 -14.49 8.68
N ARG A 80 -11.38 -13.57 9.38
CA ARG A 80 -11.06 -12.12 9.32
C ARG A 80 -9.64 -11.80 9.80
N CYS A 81 -9.19 -12.44 10.88
CA CYS A 81 -7.83 -12.27 11.37
C CYS A 81 -6.78 -12.75 10.36
N LEU A 82 -6.98 -13.93 9.76
CA LEU A 82 -6.07 -14.48 8.74
C LEU A 82 -6.09 -13.66 7.44
N GLN A 83 -7.27 -13.24 6.99
CA GLN A 83 -7.40 -12.36 5.84
C GLN A 83 -6.67 -11.05 6.06
N ARG A 84 -6.84 -10.39 7.22
CA ARG A 84 -6.10 -9.17 7.56
C ARG A 84 -4.59 -9.40 7.60
N ALA A 85 -4.14 -10.52 8.18
CA ALA A 85 -2.71 -10.84 8.20
C ALA A 85 -2.15 -10.98 6.79
N ARG A 86 -2.86 -11.67 5.89
CA ARG A 86 -2.49 -11.85 4.49
C ARG A 86 -2.52 -10.54 3.70
N GLU A 87 -3.52 -9.69 3.92
CA GLU A 87 -3.56 -8.34 3.33
C GLU A 87 -2.37 -7.49 3.77
N VAL A 88 -1.96 -7.56 5.05
CA VAL A 88 -0.79 -6.86 5.56
C VAL A 88 0.50 -7.42 4.94
N GLU A 89 0.63 -8.73 4.85
CA GLU A 89 1.77 -9.39 4.20
C GLU A 89 1.87 -9.01 2.71
N HIS A 90 0.76 -9.07 1.98
CA HIS A 90 0.68 -8.67 0.58
C HIS A 90 1.08 -7.20 0.38
N ARG A 91 0.56 -6.29 1.21
CA ARG A 91 0.95 -4.85 1.15
C ARG A 91 2.42 -4.62 1.47
N ASN A 92 2.98 -5.37 2.42
CA ASN A 92 4.41 -5.29 2.74
C ASN A 92 5.26 -5.81 1.57
N GLN A 93 4.86 -6.92 0.95
CA GLN A 93 5.53 -7.47 -0.23
C GLN A 93 5.46 -6.48 -1.41
N GLN A 94 4.27 -5.94 -1.68
CA GLN A 94 4.05 -4.93 -2.71
C GLN A 94 4.87 -3.65 -2.47
N ALA A 95 4.99 -3.19 -1.24
CA ALA A 95 5.84 -2.05 -0.90
C ALA A 95 7.33 -2.34 -1.14
N ALA A 96 7.78 -3.56 -0.82
CA ALA A 96 9.16 -3.99 -1.10
C ALA A 96 9.42 -4.10 -2.61
N ASP A 97 8.47 -4.65 -3.37
CA ASP A 97 8.54 -4.78 -4.83
C ASP A 97 8.52 -3.42 -5.51
N GLY A 98 7.64 -2.51 -5.09
CA GLY A 98 7.61 -1.14 -5.57
C GLY A 98 8.93 -0.41 -5.34
N LEU A 99 9.54 -0.55 -4.15
CA LEU A 99 10.83 0.07 -3.85
C LEU A 99 11.96 -0.51 -4.71
N LYS A 100 11.95 -1.83 -4.92
CA LYS A 100 12.92 -2.51 -5.77
C LYS A 100 12.77 -2.09 -7.23
N ALA A 101 11.53 -2.02 -7.74
CA ALA A 101 11.22 -1.55 -9.08
C ALA A 101 11.66 -0.09 -9.29
N ALA A 102 11.34 0.79 -8.33
CA ALA A 102 11.68 2.20 -8.41
C ALA A 102 13.19 2.46 -8.39
N LYS A 103 13.93 1.80 -7.48
CA LYS A 103 15.40 1.90 -7.44
C LYS A 103 16.04 1.33 -8.70
N GLY A 104 15.60 0.16 -9.16
CA GLY A 104 16.11 -0.42 -10.41
C GLY A 104 15.87 0.48 -11.62
N TYR A 105 14.68 1.10 -11.70
CA TYR A 105 14.34 2.03 -12.76
C TYR A 105 15.20 3.31 -12.67
N GLN A 106 15.41 3.85 -11.48
CA GLN A 106 16.28 4.99 -11.23
C GLN A 106 17.73 4.70 -11.67
N ASP A 107 18.30 3.58 -11.24
CA ASP A 107 19.67 3.18 -11.56
C ASP A 107 19.86 2.93 -13.07
N THR A 108 18.81 2.46 -13.74
CA THR A 108 18.85 2.17 -15.18
C THR A 108 18.67 3.42 -16.04
N TYR A 109 17.70 4.28 -15.70
CA TYR A 109 17.21 5.33 -16.59
C TYR A 109 17.37 6.75 -16.07
N LEU A 110 17.35 6.95 -14.76
CA LEU A 110 17.16 8.26 -14.15
C LEU A 110 18.10 8.47 -12.95
N ARG A 111 19.40 8.36 -13.20
CA ARG A 111 20.42 8.22 -12.17
C ARG A 111 20.70 9.54 -11.46
N VAL A 112 20.94 9.48 -10.14
CA VAL A 112 21.30 10.64 -9.31
C VAL A 112 22.64 10.37 -8.62
N VAL A 113 23.67 11.15 -8.92
CA VAL A 113 25.05 10.89 -8.50
C VAL A 113 25.63 12.07 -7.73
N LYS A 114 26.18 11.81 -6.54
CA LYS A 114 27.01 12.77 -5.80
C LYS A 114 28.40 12.82 -6.43
N LEU A 115 28.91 14.03 -6.64
CA LEU A 115 30.27 14.28 -7.07
C LEU A 115 30.98 15.13 -6.03
N ASP A 116 32.21 14.75 -5.66
CA ASP A 116 33.03 15.60 -4.81
C ASP A 116 33.52 16.84 -5.55
N LYS A 117 33.74 16.71 -6.87
CA LYS A 117 34.19 17.78 -7.76
C LYS A 117 33.62 17.59 -9.17
N MET A 118 33.41 18.70 -9.88
CA MET A 118 32.81 18.68 -11.22
C MET A 118 33.71 17.97 -12.25
N GLU A 119 35.03 17.96 -12.07
CA GLU A 119 35.97 17.27 -12.96
C GLU A 119 35.75 15.74 -13.02
N LEU A 120 35.06 15.18 -12.02
CA LEU A 120 34.68 13.75 -12.02
C LEU A 120 33.43 13.46 -12.85
N ALA A 121 32.74 14.49 -13.36
CA ALA A 121 31.53 14.36 -14.17
C ALA A 121 31.75 13.53 -15.43
N THR A 122 32.85 13.78 -16.17
CA THR A 122 33.17 13.07 -17.42
C THR A 122 33.21 11.55 -17.25
N GLY A 123 33.74 11.09 -16.11
CA GLY A 123 33.77 9.67 -15.78
C GLY A 123 32.38 9.07 -15.55
N GLN A 124 31.46 9.81 -14.91
CA GLN A 124 30.09 9.35 -14.71
C GLN A 124 29.24 9.42 -15.99
N ILE A 125 29.42 10.48 -16.78
CA ILE A 125 28.77 10.62 -18.10
C ILE A 125 29.20 9.46 -19.02
N SER A 126 30.51 9.17 -19.09
CA SER A 126 31.03 8.05 -19.91
C SER A 126 30.48 6.70 -19.45
N LYS A 127 30.41 6.44 -18.14
CA LYS A 127 29.80 5.22 -17.60
C LYS A 127 28.33 5.08 -18.02
N MET A 128 27.55 6.16 -17.92
CA MET A 128 26.14 6.17 -18.30
C MET A 128 25.97 5.99 -19.82
N LYS A 129 26.76 6.69 -20.65
CA LYS A 129 26.76 6.52 -22.11
C LYS A 129 27.05 5.07 -22.51
N LEU A 130 28.03 4.42 -21.89
CA LEU A 130 28.36 3.02 -22.19
C LEU A 130 27.19 2.07 -21.87
N GLN A 131 26.53 2.30 -20.72
CA GLN A 131 25.32 1.55 -20.35
C GLN A 131 24.20 1.74 -21.36
N ILE A 132 23.93 2.99 -21.75
CA ILE A 132 22.91 3.36 -22.74
C ILE A 132 23.20 2.73 -24.10
N ALA A 133 24.45 2.83 -24.57
CA ALA A 133 24.87 2.27 -25.85
C ALA A 133 24.66 0.75 -25.89
N LYS A 134 24.98 0.05 -24.80
CA LYS A 134 24.75 -1.39 -24.66
C LYS A 134 23.26 -1.74 -24.67
N GLU A 135 22.43 -1.00 -23.94
CA GLU A 135 20.99 -1.25 -23.86
C GLU A 135 20.28 -0.96 -25.19
N CYS A 136 20.62 0.16 -25.83
CA CYS A 136 20.03 0.60 -27.09
C CYS A 136 20.66 -0.03 -28.34
N LYS A 137 21.72 -0.84 -28.18
CA LYS A 137 22.48 -1.48 -29.27
C LYS A 137 22.99 -0.46 -30.30
N CYS A 138 23.49 0.68 -29.84
CA CYS A 138 24.10 1.72 -30.68
C CYS A 138 25.58 1.91 -30.34
N ALA A 139 26.32 2.67 -31.16
CA ALA A 139 27.69 3.04 -30.82
C ALA A 139 27.72 4.00 -29.63
N PHE A 140 28.86 4.04 -28.92
CA PHE A 140 29.07 4.94 -27.78
C PHE A 140 28.94 6.41 -28.18
N GLU A 141 29.41 6.75 -29.38
CA GLU A 141 29.43 8.08 -29.97
C GLU A 141 28.06 8.53 -30.48
N ASP A 142 27.10 7.60 -30.61
CA ASP A 142 25.73 7.90 -31.08
C ASP A 142 24.79 8.26 -29.92
N VAL A 143 25.24 8.11 -28.67
CA VAL A 143 24.53 8.63 -27.49
C VAL A 143 24.74 10.14 -27.43
N CYS A 144 23.68 10.89 -27.75
CA CYS A 144 23.69 12.35 -27.77
C CYS A 144 23.57 12.91 -26.36
N LEU A 145 24.29 13.99 -26.06
CA LEU A 145 24.21 14.64 -24.75
C LEU A 145 23.39 15.91 -24.82
N LEU A 146 22.44 16.05 -23.88
CA LEU A 146 21.76 17.31 -23.64
C LEU A 146 22.04 17.74 -22.21
N GLY A 147 22.90 18.72 -22.01
CA GLY A 147 23.12 19.32 -20.70
C GLY A 147 21.92 20.15 -20.27
N PHE A 148 21.70 20.25 -18.96
CA PHE A 148 20.75 21.17 -18.35
C PHE A 148 21.44 21.88 -17.18
N CYS A 149 21.41 23.20 -17.18
CA CYS A 149 21.98 24.02 -16.12
C CYS A 149 21.04 25.17 -15.78
N ASP A 150 20.52 25.19 -14.55
CA ASP A 150 19.67 26.28 -14.05
C ASP A 150 20.41 27.16 -13.03
N LEU A 151 20.78 28.37 -13.45
CA LEU A 151 21.47 29.33 -12.57
C LEU A 151 20.52 29.97 -11.54
N ASN A 152 19.23 29.65 -11.53
CA ASN A 152 18.30 30.07 -10.48
C ASN A 152 18.38 29.18 -9.23
N VAL A 153 18.98 28.00 -9.33
CA VAL A 153 19.17 27.08 -8.20
C VAL A 153 20.00 27.75 -7.09
N PRO A 154 19.66 27.54 -5.80
CA PRO A 154 20.45 28.05 -4.69
C PRO A 154 21.94 27.75 -4.85
N TRP A 155 22.79 28.70 -4.48
CA TRP A 155 24.27 28.60 -4.53
C TRP A 155 24.92 28.50 -5.91
N ALA A 156 24.16 28.20 -6.98
CA ALA A 156 24.64 28.12 -8.37
C ALA A 156 25.35 29.40 -8.82
N ARG A 157 24.92 30.54 -8.26
CA ARG A 157 25.39 31.87 -8.65
C ARG A 157 26.64 32.34 -7.90
N THR A 158 27.20 31.57 -6.96
CA THR A 158 28.50 31.96 -6.38
C THR A 158 29.58 31.87 -7.46
N GLN A 159 30.60 32.73 -7.44
CA GLN A 159 31.59 32.77 -8.53
C GLN A 159 32.29 31.42 -8.74
N ALA A 160 32.73 30.77 -7.66
CA ALA A 160 33.37 29.46 -7.74
C ALA A 160 32.43 28.39 -8.33
N VAL A 161 31.16 28.36 -7.91
CA VAL A 161 30.17 27.39 -8.42
C VAL A 161 29.80 27.70 -9.87
N CYS A 162 29.58 28.97 -10.22
CA CYS A 162 29.27 29.40 -11.58
C CYS A 162 30.38 28.96 -12.56
N ASN A 163 31.66 29.18 -12.18
CA ASN A 163 32.79 28.75 -13.00
C ASN A 163 32.85 27.21 -13.11
N SER A 164 32.57 26.50 -12.01
CA SER A 164 32.48 25.03 -12.02
C SER A 164 31.35 24.52 -12.95
N LEU A 165 30.18 25.14 -12.92
CA LEU A 165 29.06 24.82 -13.79
C LEU A 165 29.40 25.11 -15.27
N CYS A 166 30.04 26.23 -15.58
CA CYS A 166 30.49 26.54 -16.94
C CYS A 166 31.50 25.52 -17.48
N LYS A 167 32.42 25.04 -16.62
CA LYS A 167 33.30 23.92 -16.96
C LYS A 167 32.51 22.63 -17.24
N GLY A 168 31.49 22.33 -16.42
CA GLY A 168 30.59 21.21 -16.65
C GLY A 168 29.85 21.30 -18.00
N ILE A 169 29.37 22.50 -18.37
CA ILE A 169 28.75 22.77 -19.68
C ILE A 169 29.75 22.46 -20.81
N SER A 170 30.98 22.99 -20.70
CA SER A 170 32.03 22.75 -21.69
C SER A 170 32.40 21.26 -21.81
N MET A 171 32.46 20.52 -20.69
CA MET A 171 32.70 19.07 -20.69
C MET A 171 31.63 18.31 -21.46
N ILE A 172 30.34 18.66 -21.29
CA ILE A 172 29.23 18.03 -22.03
C ILE A 172 29.33 18.36 -23.52
N ASN A 173 29.45 19.65 -23.84
CA ASN A 173 29.38 20.12 -25.22
C ASN A 173 30.59 19.67 -26.06
N SER A 174 31.74 19.45 -25.41
CA SER A 174 32.99 19.04 -26.08
C SER A 174 33.21 17.52 -26.07
N ASP A 175 32.30 16.72 -25.51
CA ASP A 175 32.44 15.25 -25.42
C ASP A 175 32.23 14.56 -26.79
N GLY A 176 33.23 13.81 -27.26
CA GLY A 176 33.10 12.98 -28.47
C GLY A 176 32.65 13.77 -29.71
N LYS A 177 31.54 13.34 -30.35
CA LYS A 177 30.91 14.04 -31.48
C LYS A 177 30.19 15.30 -30.98
N SER A 178 30.93 16.39 -30.75
CA SER A 178 30.40 17.64 -30.18
C SER A 178 29.23 18.27 -30.96
N MET A 179 29.10 17.97 -32.26
CA MET A 179 27.92 18.37 -33.07
C MET A 179 26.59 17.74 -32.60
N ASN A 180 26.67 16.68 -31.78
CA ASN A 180 25.51 15.99 -31.20
C ASN A 180 25.19 16.42 -29.78
N ASN A 181 25.91 17.42 -29.24
CA ASN A 181 25.79 17.82 -27.85
C ASN A 181 25.43 19.30 -27.73
N ALA A 182 24.54 19.61 -26.79
CA ALA A 182 24.24 20.98 -26.43
C ALA A 182 23.88 21.04 -24.95
N THR A 183 23.84 22.23 -24.38
CA THR A 183 23.37 22.45 -23.02
C THR A 183 22.31 23.54 -22.99
N LEU A 184 21.16 23.21 -22.41
CA LEU A 184 20.13 24.16 -22.07
C LEU A 184 20.53 24.92 -20.79
N LEU A 185 20.89 26.19 -20.94
CA LEU A 185 21.29 27.08 -19.85
C LEU A 185 20.16 28.05 -19.52
N LEU A 186 19.61 27.97 -18.31
CA LEU A 186 18.68 28.98 -17.79
C LEU A 186 19.48 30.07 -17.06
N LEU A 187 19.30 31.32 -17.47
CA LEU A 187 19.96 32.46 -16.87
C LEU A 187 19.25 32.89 -15.58
N PRO A 188 19.92 33.66 -14.70
CA PRO A 188 19.30 34.18 -13.49
C PRO A 188 18.09 35.08 -13.80
N ASP A 189 17.02 34.91 -13.04
CA ASP A 189 15.81 35.73 -13.15
C ASP A 189 15.84 36.97 -12.25
N LEU A 190 16.63 36.91 -11.16
CA LEU A 190 16.73 37.94 -10.15
C LEU A 190 18.18 38.39 -9.98
N PRO A 191 18.48 39.70 -9.92
CA PRO A 191 19.82 40.17 -9.62
C PRO A 191 20.20 39.87 -8.16
N LYS A 192 21.49 39.67 -7.89
CA LYS A 192 22.05 39.74 -6.54
C LYS A 192 22.09 41.19 -6.09
N ASP A 193 21.80 41.41 -4.81
CA ASP A 193 21.82 42.75 -4.20
C ASP A 193 23.18 43.46 -4.35
N LYS A 194 24.28 42.70 -4.43
CA LYS A 194 25.64 43.24 -4.58
C LYS A 194 26.01 43.69 -5.99
N ASN A 195 25.18 43.42 -7.00
CA ASN A 195 25.51 43.70 -8.40
C ASN A 195 24.93 45.04 -8.84
N PRO A 196 25.75 46.08 -9.08
CA PRO A 196 25.28 47.43 -9.34
C PRO A 196 24.49 47.56 -10.64
N ARG A 197 24.75 46.71 -11.65
CA ARG A 197 24.00 46.67 -12.91
C ARG A 197 22.97 45.54 -12.94
N GLY A 198 22.68 44.94 -11.79
CA GLY A 198 21.72 43.86 -11.64
C GLY A 198 22.08 42.61 -12.44
N LEU A 199 21.12 42.12 -13.25
CA LEU A 199 21.26 40.88 -14.02
C LEU A 199 22.37 40.95 -15.07
N TYR A 200 22.65 42.14 -15.61
CA TYR A 200 23.67 42.33 -16.63
C TYR A 200 25.05 41.83 -16.17
N ASP A 201 25.44 42.14 -14.93
CA ASP A 201 26.75 41.72 -14.40
C ASP A 201 26.84 40.19 -14.23
N GLU A 202 25.73 39.52 -13.90
CA GLU A 202 25.68 38.06 -13.75
C GLU A 202 25.69 37.36 -15.10
N GLU A 203 24.87 37.80 -16.04
CA GLU A 203 24.85 37.25 -17.40
C GLU A 203 26.20 37.46 -18.09
N LYS A 204 26.80 38.66 -17.94
CA LYS A 204 28.13 38.96 -18.46
C LYS A 204 29.18 37.99 -17.90
N GLN A 205 29.20 37.76 -16.59
CA GLN A 205 30.15 36.83 -15.97
C GLN A 205 30.03 35.41 -16.57
N VAL A 206 28.79 34.92 -16.72
CA VAL A 206 28.52 33.60 -17.30
C VAL A 206 29.02 33.52 -18.75
N PHE A 207 28.76 34.55 -19.55
CA PHE A 207 29.20 34.59 -20.94
C PHE A 207 30.71 34.70 -21.07
N GLU A 208 31.38 35.53 -20.27
CA GLU A 208 32.84 35.64 -20.28
C GLU A 208 33.51 34.29 -19.96
N GLU A 209 32.99 33.55 -18.97
CA GLU A 209 33.51 32.22 -18.63
C GLU A 209 33.24 31.20 -19.76
N LEU A 210 32.03 31.20 -20.34
CA LEU A 210 31.70 30.31 -21.46
C LEU A 210 32.53 30.61 -22.71
N PHE A 211 32.77 31.89 -23.02
CA PHE A 211 33.65 32.29 -24.12
C PHE A 211 35.10 31.87 -23.86
N ALA A 212 35.59 32.01 -22.63
CA ALA A 212 36.92 31.53 -22.24
C ALA A 212 37.06 30.00 -22.39
N LEU A 213 35.95 29.26 -22.31
CA LEU A 213 35.87 27.82 -22.52
C LEU A 213 35.50 27.43 -23.97
N HIS A 214 35.60 28.36 -24.93
CA HIS A 214 35.29 28.15 -26.35
C HIS A 214 33.87 27.59 -26.58
N GLN A 215 32.89 28.11 -25.83
CA GLN A 215 31.48 27.77 -25.99
C GLN A 215 30.74 28.86 -26.78
N HIS A 216 29.85 28.43 -27.67
CA HIS A 216 28.95 29.31 -28.42
C HIS A 216 27.65 29.54 -27.64
N VAL A 217 27.25 30.80 -27.48
CA VAL A 217 26.15 31.22 -26.58
C VAL A 217 25.12 32.16 -27.26
N GLU A 218 25.14 32.29 -28.59
CA GLU A 218 24.27 33.25 -29.28
C GLU A 218 22.81 32.80 -29.37
N THR A 219 22.55 31.49 -29.32
CA THR A 219 21.20 30.92 -29.44
C THR A 219 20.37 31.19 -28.20
N ARG A 220 19.63 32.30 -28.21
CA ARG A 220 18.77 32.75 -27.12
C ARG A 220 17.36 32.17 -27.23
N PHE A 221 16.81 31.79 -26.09
CA PHE A 221 15.36 31.61 -25.95
C PHE A 221 14.79 32.40 -24.78
N VAL A 222 13.49 32.65 -24.86
CA VAL A 222 12.67 33.32 -23.85
C VAL A 222 11.48 32.44 -23.55
N GLU A 223 11.17 32.30 -22.28
CA GLU A 223 10.05 31.52 -21.79
C GLU A 223 9.12 32.42 -20.98
N ASN A 224 7.84 32.39 -21.30
CA ASN A 224 6.84 33.19 -20.62
C ASN A 224 6.17 32.42 -19.48
N PHE A 225 5.89 33.15 -18.41
CA PHE A 225 5.21 32.65 -17.23
C PHE A 225 3.90 33.38 -17.02
N SER A 226 2.92 32.66 -16.47
CA SER A 226 1.69 33.22 -15.93
C SER A 226 1.52 32.81 -14.48
N ARG A 227 0.66 33.52 -13.77
CA ARG A 227 0.23 33.19 -12.41
C ARG A 227 -1.29 33.07 -12.41
N GLU A 228 -1.85 32.50 -11.36
CA GLU A 228 -3.28 32.62 -11.14
C GLU A 228 -3.69 34.10 -11.09
N LYS A 229 -4.82 34.45 -11.71
CA LYS A 229 -5.30 35.84 -11.84
C LYS A 229 -5.29 36.61 -10.50
N LYS A 230 -5.58 35.93 -9.39
CA LYS A 230 -5.57 36.52 -8.03
C LYS A 230 -4.18 36.93 -7.54
N SER A 231 -3.15 36.22 -8.00
CA SER A 231 -1.74 36.43 -7.62
C SER A 231 -1.00 37.34 -8.60
N GLU A 232 -1.53 37.47 -9.82
CA GLU A 232 -0.93 38.27 -10.90
C GLU A 232 -0.84 39.76 -10.54
N ALA A 233 -1.88 40.32 -9.91
CA ALA A 233 -1.92 41.73 -9.50
C ALA A 233 -0.95 42.09 -8.35
N LYS A 234 -0.36 41.09 -7.68
CA LYS A 234 0.47 41.27 -6.48
C LYS A 234 1.97 41.09 -6.72
N SER A 235 2.38 40.75 -7.94
CA SER A 235 3.78 40.40 -8.23
C SER A 235 4.42 41.36 -9.21
N ASN A 236 5.49 42.01 -8.76
CA ASN A 236 6.41 42.78 -9.61
C ASN A 236 7.51 41.90 -10.24
N ALA A 237 7.39 40.57 -10.12
CA ALA A 237 8.39 39.66 -10.66
C ALA A 237 8.35 39.65 -12.19
N ARG A 238 9.53 39.41 -12.80
CA ARG A 238 9.67 39.20 -14.23
C ARG A 238 8.72 38.09 -14.69
N ARG A 239 7.95 38.33 -15.75
CA ARG A 239 6.98 37.37 -16.32
C ARG A 239 7.61 36.42 -17.34
N PHE A 240 8.92 36.39 -17.40
CA PHE A 240 9.64 35.54 -18.32
C PHE A 240 11.00 35.16 -17.75
N SER A 241 11.52 34.03 -18.19
CA SER A 241 12.94 33.70 -18.03
C SER A 241 13.62 33.74 -19.38
N SER A 242 14.92 33.95 -19.35
CA SER A 242 15.76 33.84 -20.54
C SER A 242 16.75 32.70 -20.36
N GLY A 243 17.07 32.04 -21.46
CA GLY A 243 18.11 31.04 -21.48
C GLY A 243 18.93 31.10 -22.77
N ARG A 244 19.88 30.18 -22.85
CA ARG A 244 20.74 29.93 -24.01
C ARG A 244 20.78 28.44 -24.31
N LEU A 245 20.83 28.10 -25.59
CA LEU A 245 21.27 26.80 -26.04
C LEU A 245 22.77 26.91 -26.35
N VAL A 246 23.58 26.35 -25.46
CA VAL A 246 25.04 26.48 -25.51
C VAL A 246 25.64 25.27 -26.21
N THR A 247 26.56 25.47 -27.14
CA THR A 247 27.24 24.42 -27.90
C THR A 247 28.74 24.66 -27.92
N ALA A 248 29.54 23.68 -28.37
CA ALA A 248 30.96 23.91 -28.62
C ALA A 248 31.13 24.85 -29.82
N ALA A 249 32.00 25.87 -29.68
CA ALA A 249 32.16 26.90 -30.72
C ALA A 249 32.72 26.35 -32.04
N GLU A 250 33.52 25.29 -32.00
CA GLU A 250 34.14 24.70 -33.20
C GLU A 250 33.11 24.08 -34.17
N ASN A 251 31.95 23.63 -33.66
CA ASN A 251 30.98 22.85 -34.44
C ASN A 251 29.55 23.39 -34.33
N TYR A 252 29.37 24.65 -33.92
CA TYR A 252 28.05 25.19 -33.67
C TYR A 252 27.17 25.22 -34.94
N GLU A 253 27.73 25.56 -36.10
CA GLU A 253 26.98 25.67 -37.37
C GLU A 253 26.32 24.36 -37.80
N ASN A 254 26.94 23.23 -37.47
CA ASN A 254 26.46 21.88 -37.81
C ASN A 254 25.82 21.17 -36.61
N ASN A 255 25.59 21.87 -35.50
CA ASN A 255 25.07 21.25 -34.29
C ASN A 255 23.57 20.94 -34.45
N LEU A 256 23.20 19.67 -34.25
CA LEU A 256 21.84 19.19 -34.49
C LEU A 256 20.79 19.89 -33.61
N TRP A 257 21.16 20.33 -32.40
CA TRP A 257 20.23 20.94 -31.46
C TRP A 257 19.82 22.36 -31.88
N LEU A 258 20.62 23.03 -32.71
CA LEU A 258 20.26 24.34 -33.26
C LEU A 258 19.13 24.28 -34.29
N GLN A 259 18.77 23.08 -34.76
CA GLN A 259 17.60 22.85 -35.62
C GLN A 259 16.31 22.62 -34.82
N GLY A 260 16.40 22.50 -33.48
CA GLY A 260 15.25 22.31 -32.63
C GLY A 260 14.34 23.54 -32.60
N GLU A 261 13.04 23.33 -32.39
CA GLU A 261 12.07 24.42 -32.36
C GLU A 261 12.43 25.52 -31.36
N LEU A 262 12.96 25.14 -30.19
CA LEU A 262 13.39 26.11 -29.19
C LEU A 262 14.50 27.04 -29.70
N ALA A 263 15.44 26.52 -30.50
CA ALA A 263 16.53 27.29 -31.07
C ALA A 263 16.04 28.20 -32.22
N LEU A 264 15.21 27.65 -33.11
CA LEU A 264 14.71 28.36 -34.29
C LEU A 264 13.73 29.49 -33.93
N HIS A 265 12.85 29.25 -32.96
CA HIS A 265 11.80 30.20 -32.59
C HIS A 265 12.17 31.08 -31.40
N GLY A 266 13.26 30.76 -30.70
CA GLY A 266 13.70 31.49 -29.51
C GLY A 266 12.69 31.44 -28.36
N ARG A 267 11.79 30.44 -28.34
CA ARG A 267 10.80 30.20 -27.28
C ARG A 267 10.21 28.80 -27.40
N PRO A 268 9.61 28.25 -26.33
CA PRO A 268 8.89 26.99 -26.42
C PRO A 268 7.66 27.10 -27.33
N ILE A 269 7.40 26.05 -28.12
CA ILE A 269 6.23 25.93 -29.00
C ILE A 269 5.37 24.74 -28.56
N GLY A 270 4.09 25.01 -28.33
CA GLY A 270 3.11 23.99 -27.97
C GLY A 270 2.51 23.33 -29.20
N ALA A 271 2.09 22.07 -29.10
CA ALA A 271 1.43 21.36 -30.20
C ALA A 271 0.14 22.04 -30.69
N ARG A 272 -0.51 22.86 -29.85
CA ARG A 272 -1.73 23.61 -30.16
C ARG A 272 -1.53 25.11 -30.20
N GLU A 273 -0.31 25.57 -30.50
CA GLU A 273 -0.02 27.01 -30.47
C GLU A 273 -0.93 27.84 -31.40
N GLN A 274 -1.31 27.31 -32.56
CA GLN A 274 -2.20 28.01 -33.49
C GLN A 274 -3.57 28.36 -32.87
N GLU A 275 -4.05 27.55 -31.93
CA GLU A 275 -5.36 27.71 -31.28
C GLU A 275 -5.25 28.42 -29.93
N ALA A 276 -4.27 28.02 -29.11
CA ALA A 276 -4.13 28.44 -27.72
C ALA A 276 -3.13 29.59 -27.52
N GLY A 277 -2.42 29.99 -28.58
CA GLY A 277 -1.30 30.93 -28.51
C GLY A 277 -0.02 30.28 -27.96
N ALA A 278 1.00 31.13 -27.75
CA ALA A 278 2.28 30.68 -27.24
C ALA A 278 2.12 29.99 -25.86
N PRO A 279 2.72 28.81 -25.65
CA PRO A 279 2.62 28.11 -24.37
C PRO A 279 3.14 29.01 -23.26
N THR A 280 2.33 29.16 -22.22
CA THR A 280 2.68 29.95 -21.04
C THR A 280 2.64 29.04 -19.82
N CYS A 281 3.76 28.96 -19.11
CA CYS A 281 3.86 28.08 -17.96
C CYS A 281 3.19 28.75 -16.75
N LEU A 282 2.24 28.06 -16.12
CA LEU A 282 1.63 28.52 -14.87
C LEU A 282 2.60 28.26 -13.73
N LEU A 283 3.05 29.33 -13.05
CA LEU A 283 3.91 29.18 -11.88
C LEU A 283 3.15 28.50 -10.74
N PRO A 284 3.80 27.59 -10.00
CA PRO A 284 3.20 26.93 -8.85
C PRO A 284 2.83 27.96 -7.77
N LYS A 285 1.82 27.60 -6.96
CA LYS A 285 1.49 28.40 -5.77
C LYS A 285 2.66 28.36 -4.79
N GLN A 286 2.79 29.41 -3.98
CA GLN A 286 3.82 29.44 -2.94
C GLN A 286 3.72 28.25 -1.96
N ALA A 287 2.51 27.74 -1.72
CA ALA A 287 2.27 26.57 -0.87
C ALA A 287 2.70 25.24 -1.53
N GLU A 288 2.87 25.22 -2.85
CA GLU A 288 3.30 24.05 -3.64
C GLU A 288 4.84 24.00 -3.79
N LEU A 289 5.54 25.08 -3.44
CA LEU A 289 7.00 25.12 -3.48
C LEU A 289 7.60 24.14 -2.46
N LEU A 290 8.54 23.34 -2.94
CA LEU A 290 9.33 22.39 -2.18
C LEU A 290 10.47 23.12 -1.46
N LEU A 291 10.82 22.65 -0.26
CA LEU A 291 11.91 23.21 0.54
C LEU A 291 12.93 22.09 0.81
N PRO A 292 14.05 22.04 0.08
CA PRO A 292 15.03 20.95 0.19
C PRO A 292 15.85 20.91 1.51
N GLU A 293 15.41 21.58 2.58
CA GLU A 293 16.23 21.78 3.80
C GLU A 293 15.91 20.80 4.95
N SER A 294 15.10 19.81 4.64
CA SER A 294 14.48 18.90 5.59
C SER A 294 15.04 17.50 5.33
N GLY A 295 16.29 17.25 5.74
CA GLY A 295 16.89 15.91 5.72
C GLY A 295 16.12 14.89 6.59
N SER A 296 15.18 15.37 7.40
CA SER A 296 14.24 14.55 8.16
C SER A 296 12.86 14.62 7.50
N ALA A 297 12.21 13.47 7.29
CA ALA A 297 10.81 13.41 6.84
C ALA A 297 9.84 14.19 7.77
N ASN A 298 10.24 14.52 9.00
CA ASN A 298 9.42 15.24 9.98
C ASN A 298 9.34 16.75 9.73
N SER A 299 10.35 17.35 9.10
CA SER A 299 10.40 18.80 8.89
C SER A 299 9.45 19.25 7.77
N ASP A 300 9.01 18.34 6.91
CA ASP A 300 8.00 18.61 5.87
C ASP A 300 6.57 18.68 6.43
N LEU A 301 6.31 18.12 7.61
CA LEU A 301 4.95 17.93 8.14
C LEU A 301 4.33 19.16 8.77
N ARG A 302 5.15 20.10 9.25
CA ARG A 302 4.64 21.33 9.85
C ARG A 302 4.66 22.44 8.81
N LEU A 303 3.64 22.48 7.97
CA LEU A 303 3.43 23.54 6.98
C LEU A 303 3.49 24.95 7.61
N SER A 304 3.04 25.09 8.87
CA SER A 304 3.11 26.34 9.64
C SER A 304 4.52 26.77 10.02
N ASP A 305 5.42 25.81 10.21
CA ASP A 305 6.79 26.03 10.68
C ASP A 305 7.77 26.02 9.51
N ARG A 306 7.28 25.86 8.27
CA ARG A 306 8.11 25.88 7.07
C ARG A 306 8.77 27.25 6.94
N PRO A 307 10.12 27.31 6.83
CA PRO A 307 10.78 28.57 6.51
C PRO A 307 10.24 29.08 5.18
N ARG A 308 10.11 30.40 5.05
CA ARG A 308 9.74 30.98 3.76
C ARG A 308 10.82 30.63 2.74
N PRO A 309 10.45 30.15 1.54
CA PRO A 309 11.44 29.88 0.50
C PRO A 309 12.24 31.14 0.22
N SER A 310 13.55 30.99 0.00
CA SER A 310 14.38 32.10 -0.44
C SER A 310 13.91 32.60 -1.82
N PRO A 311 14.24 33.85 -2.20
CA PRO A 311 13.99 34.34 -3.55
C PRO A 311 14.58 33.43 -4.64
N GLU A 312 15.77 32.86 -4.42
CA GLU A 312 16.38 31.86 -5.31
C GLU A 312 15.58 30.57 -5.37
N GLN A 313 15.16 30.02 -4.23
CA GLN A 313 14.33 28.81 -4.22
C GLN A 313 13.01 29.02 -4.96
N THR A 314 12.41 30.20 -4.82
CA THR A 314 11.19 30.59 -5.54
C THR A 314 11.46 30.76 -7.03
N ALA A 315 12.63 31.30 -7.40
CA ALA A 315 13.02 31.47 -8.80
C ALA A 315 13.41 30.14 -9.46
N ALA A 316 13.98 29.18 -8.73
CA ALA A 316 14.32 27.86 -9.25
C ALA A 316 13.08 27.00 -9.52
N GLN A 317 12.01 27.20 -8.75
CA GLN A 317 10.83 26.34 -8.78
C GLN A 317 9.68 26.94 -9.56
N LYS A 318 9.60 26.61 -10.84
CA LYS A 318 8.61 27.16 -11.78
C LYS A 318 7.66 26.10 -12.36
N GLY A 319 7.73 24.88 -11.85
CA GLY A 319 6.86 23.75 -12.16
C GLY A 319 7.47 22.72 -13.12
N VAL A 320 7.05 21.46 -12.97
CA VAL A 320 7.48 20.34 -13.83
C VAL A 320 7.07 20.55 -15.29
N GLU A 321 5.86 21.05 -15.53
CA GLU A 321 5.34 21.27 -16.90
C GLU A 321 6.16 22.29 -17.68
N ARG A 322 6.80 23.23 -16.99
CA ARG A 322 7.74 24.17 -17.58
C ARG A 322 8.93 23.45 -18.20
N ILE A 323 9.66 22.69 -17.38
CA ILE A 323 10.87 21.99 -17.83
C ILE A 323 10.51 20.96 -18.90
N LYS A 324 9.37 20.28 -18.75
CA LYS A 324 8.83 19.39 -19.77
C LYS A 324 8.59 20.09 -21.10
N THR A 325 7.95 21.27 -21.10
CA THR A 325 7.69 22.05 -22.32
C THR A 325 8.99 22.54 -22.97
N LEU A 326 9.96 22.97 -22.17
CA LEU A 326 11.29 23.35 -22.66
C LEU A 326 12.04 22.18 -23.31
N LEU A 327 12.10 21.03 -22.63
CA LEU A 327 12.77 19.84 -23.15
C LEU A 327 12.07 19.30 -24.41
N ASP A 328 10.73 19.29 -24.42
CA ASP A 328 9.93 18.89 -25.58
C ASP A 328 10.20 19.79 -26.79
N ALA A 329 10.19 21.12 -26.61
CA ALA A 329 10.52 22.09 -27.66
C ALA A 329 12.00 22.05 -28.10
N CYS A 330 12.91 21.68 -27.20
CA CYS A 330 14.33 21.53 -27.54
C CYS A 330 14.58 20.28 -28.40
N ILE A 331 13.83 19.20 -28.17
CA ILE A 331 13.94 17.93 -28.90
C ILE A 331 13.11 17.94 -30.19
N ARG A 332 11.99 18.67 -30.23
CA ARG A 332 11.11 18.71 -31.41
C ARG A 332 11.82 19.35 -32.60
N GLY A 333 11.72 18.72 -33.77
CA GLY A 333 12.40 19.15 -34.99
C GLY A 333 13.84 18.64 -35.13
N VAL A 334 14.39 18.01 -34.09
CA VAL A 334 15.77 17.50 -34.09
C VAL A 334 15.81 16.03 -34.56
N SER A 335 16.57 15.75 -35.61
CA SER A 335 16.84 14.38 -36.09
C SER A 335 17.95 13.73 -35.27
N VAL A 336 17.65 13.30 -34.05
CA VAL A 336 18.63 12.65 -33.16
C VAL A 336 19.00 11.25 -33.68
N PRO A 337 20.28 10.93 -33.92
CA PRO A 337 20.69 9.64 -34.49
C PRO A 337 20.54 8.46 -33.51
N GLY A 338 20.45 8.73 -32.20
CA GLY A 338 20.49 7.72 -31.15
C GLY A 338 19.72 8.12 -29.89
N PRO A 339 19.97 7.42 -28.76
CA PRO A 339 19.41 7.80 -27.47
C PRO A 339 19.98 9.14 -26.97
N VAL A 340 19.21 9.84 -26.14
CA VAL A 340 19.61 11.12 -25.53
C VAL A 340 19.85 10.91 -24.06
N LEU A 341 21.00 11.36 -23.56
CA LEU A 341 21.29 11.47 -22.14
C LEU A 341 21.17 12.93 -21.71
N LEU A 342 20.12 13.23 -20.95
CA LEU A 342 19.91 14.52 -20.28
C LEU A 342 20.78 14.59 -19.02
N VAL A 343 21.77 15.48 -19.01
CA VAL A 343 22.72 15.66 -17.90
C VAL A 343 22.39 16.94 -17.14
N ASN A 344 21.81 16.81 -15.95
CA ASN A 344 21.51 17.94 -15.07
C ASN A 344 22.72 18.27 -14.18
N LEU A 345 23.32 19.44 -14.39
CA LEU A 345 24.54 19.89 -13.69
C LEU A 345 24.29 20.54 -12.32
N THR A 346 23.04 20.93 -12.01
CA THR A 346 22.74 21.70 -10.79
C THR A 346 22.31 20.83 -9.62
N GLY A 347 22.13 19.52 -9.81
CA GLY A 347 21.60 18.64 -8.76
C GLY A 347 20.12 18.88 -8.43
N TYR A 348 19.47 19.92 -8.94
CA TYR A 348 18.07 20.19 -8.64
C TYR A 348 17.15 19.25 -9.45
N VAL A 349 16.73 18.13 -8.85
CA VAL A 349 16.00 17.04 -9.54
C VAL A 349 14.49 17.22 -9.55
N GLU A 350 13.96 18.09 -8.70
CA GLU A 350 12.54 18.21 -8.37
C GLU A 350 11.69 18.44 -9.62
N GLU A 351 12.15 19.33 -10.50
CA GLU A 351 11.44 19.66 -11.74
C GLU A 351 12.02 18.90 -12.93
N THR A 352 13.35 18.93 -13.10
CA THR A 352 14.01 18.35 -14.27
C THR A 352 13.97 16.83 -14.28
N GLY A 353 14.17 16.17 -13.14
CA GLY A 353 14.07 14.72 -13.03
C GLY A 353 12.65 14.23 -13.27
N THR A 354 11.67 14.89 -12.64
CA THR A 354 10.24 14.59 -12.83
C THR A 354 9.79 14.83 -14.26
N ALA A 355 10.24 15.91 -14.89
CA ALA A 355 9.95 16.19 -16.31
C ALA A 355 10.55 15.12 -17.23
N ALA A 356 11.79 14.69 -16.96
CA ALA A 356 12.44 13.62 -17.71
C ALA A 356 11.70 12.28 -17.55
N LEU A 357 11.26 11.93 -16.33
CA LEU A 357 10.42 10.77 -16.07
C LEU A 357 9.10 10.85 -16.85
N ALA A 358 8.39 11.98 -16.76
CA ALA A 358 7.11 12.18 -17.42
C ALA A 358 7.23 12.08 -18.94
N LEU A 359 8.26 12.70 -19.54
CA LEU A 359 8.54 12.58 -20.97
C LEU A 359 8.84 11.12 -21.35
N ARG A 360 9.71 10.44 -20.60
CA ARG A 360 10.07 9.04 -20.86
C ARG A 360 8.84 8.11 -20.84
N LEU A 361 7.97 8.26 -19.84
CA LEU A 361 6.76 7.46 -19.67
C LEU A 361 5.67 7.78 -20.71
N ARG A 362 5.65 8.99 -21.27
CA ARG A 362 4.74 9.37 -22.36
C ARG A 362 4.93 8.52 -23.62
N GLY A 363 6.12 7.93 -23.81
CA GLY A 363 6.41 7.07 -24.95
C GLY A 363 6.71 7.86 -26.23
N GLN A 364 5.96 7.61 -27.30
CA GLN A 364 6.08 8.38 -28.55
C GLN A 364 5.26 9.67 -28.47
N MET A 365 5.77 10.74 -29.08
CA MET A 365 4.93 11.89 -29.43
C MET A 365 3.85 11.42 -30.39
N GLY A 366 2.60 11.28 -29.91
CA GLY A 366 1.47 10.99 -30.78
C GLY A 366 1.32 12.10 -31.81
N GLY A 367 1.62 11.77 -33.07
CA GLY A 367 1.46 12.64 -34.23
C GLY A 367 2.13 12.04 -35.45
N GLU A 368 1.33 11.52 -36.38
CA GLU A 368 1.79 11.18 -37.73
C GLU A 368 2.37 12.44 -38.38
N GLY A 369 3.69 12.48 -38.65
CA GLY A 369 4.25 13.49 -39.57
C GLY A 369 5.52 14.24 -39.13
N LEU A 370 6.02 14.10 -37.91
CA LEU A 370 7.34 14.61 -37.52
C LEU A 370 8.25 13.42 -37.22
N GLN A 371 9.46 13.39 -37.80
CA GLN A 371 10.48 12.34 -37.58
C GLN A 371 10.90 12.29 -36.11
N GLY A 372 10.05 11.69 -35.26
CA GLY A 372 10.00 11.97 -33.84
C GLY A 372 10.95 11.11 -33.02
N PHE A 373 11.68 11.75 -32.13
CA PHE A 373 12.43 11.10 -31.06
C PHE A 373 11.50 10.25 -30.17
N HIS A 374 11.92 9.02 -29.84
CA HIS A 374 11.20 8.16 -28.90
C HIS A 374 11.64 8.48 -27.48
N TYR A 375 10.75 9.03 -26.63
CA TYR A 375 11.14 9.39 -25.27
C TYR A 375 11.53 8.19 -24.38
N GLN A 376 11.17 6.96 -24.76
CA GLN A 376 11.74 5.74 -24.14
C GLN A 376 13.26 5.61 -24.33
N LYS A 377 13.87 6.41 -25.21
CA LYS A 377 15.33 6.54 -25.37
C LYS A 377 15.90 7.79 -24.69
N LEU A 378 15.10 8.50 -23.88
CA LEU A 378 15.55 9.60 -23.02
C LEU A 378 16.05 9.03 -21.70
N TYR A 379 17.33 9.20 -21.42
CA TYR A 379 17.96 8.88 -20.14
C TYR A 379 18.24 10.18 -19.39
N TYR A 380 18.36 10.08 -18.06
CA TYR A 380 18.64 11.21 -17.20
C TYR A 380 19.77 10.87 -16.24
N LEU A 381 20.66 11.84 -16.04
CA LEU A 381 21.74 11.82 -15.08
C LEU A 381 21.80 13.16 -14.36
N SER A 382 21.53 13.16 -13.05
CA SER A 382 21.76 14.34 -12.21
C SER A 382 23.10 14.25 -11.50
N LEU A 383 23.89 15.32 -11.60
CA LEU A 383 25.20 15.45 -10.98
C LEU A 383 25.13 16.47 -9.84
N HIS A 384 25.28 15.99 -8.61
CA HIS A 384 25.28 16.83 -7.42
C HIS A 384 26.72 17.16 -7.00
N SER A 385 27.23 18.29 -7.45
CA SER A 385 28.54 18.82 -7.05
C SER A 385 28.48 20.16 -6.33
N ILE A 386 27.32 20.84 -6.35
CA ILE A 386 27.19 22.23 -5.89
C ILE A 386 26.44 22.35 -4.55
N ASP A 387 25.75 21.30 -4.15
CA ASP A 387 24.85 21.34 -3.01
C ASP A 387 25.52 20.92 -1.70
N LYS A 388 24.86 21.25 -0.59
CA LYS A 388 25.19 20.70 0.74
C LYS A 388 25.04 19.17 0.74
N GLU A 389 25.76 18.50 1.64
CA GLU A 389 25.74 17.02 1.73
C GLU A 389 24.34 16.41 1.89
N VAL A 390 23.40 17.16 2.48
CA VAL A 390 22.01 16.74 2.69
C VAL A 390 21.14 16.77 1.44
N ALA A 391 21.53 17.52 0.40
CA ALA A 391 20.71 17.69 -0.80
C ALA A 391 20.71 16.47 -1.70
N TRP A 392 21.84 15.76 -1.82
CA TRP A 392 21.91 14.54 -2.64
C TRP A 392 20.99 13.41 -2.11
N PRO A 393 21.00 13.05 -0.81
CA PRO A 393 20.06 12.06 -0.28
C PRO A 393 18.58 12.48 -0.47
N TYR A 394 18.29 13.77 -0.32
CA TYR A 394 16.96 14.33 -0.56
C TYR A 394 16.54 14.14 -2.02
N ALA A 395 17.36 14.58 -2.96
CA ALA A 395 17.11 14.46 -4.39
C ALA A 395 16.96 13.00 -4.82
N ASN A 396 17.83 12.12 -4.33
CA ASN A 396 17.74 10.69 -4.59
C ASN A 396 16.39 10.11 -4.11
N SER A 397 15.98 10.45 -2.88
CA SER A 397 14.71 10.00 -2.31
C SER A 397 13.50 10.60 -3.04
N ARG A 398 13.59 11.86 -3.46
CA ARG A 398 12.58 12.56 -4.24
C ARG A 398 12.35 11.86 -5.58
N MET A 399 13.44 11.48 -6.25
CA MET A 399 13.38 10.79 -7.52
C MET A 399 12.75 9.40 -7.39
N ILE A 400 13.12 8.65 -6.35
CA ILE A 400 12.49 7.36 -6.03
C ILE A 400 10.99 7.53 -5.77
N ARG A 401 10.57 8.59 -5.06
CA ARG A 401 9.15 8.88 -4.82
C ARG A 401 8.39 9.09 -6.13
N GLU A 402 8.87 9.96 -7.01
CA GLU A 402 8.21 10.22 -8.30
C GLU A 402 8.10 8.96 -9.17
N ILE A 403 9.15 8.13 -9.17
CA ILE A 403 9.12 6.83 -9.85
C ILE A 403 8.12 5.88 -9.18
N MET A 404 8.05 5.85 -7.84
CA MET A 404 7.07 5.05 -7.10
C MET A 404 5.64 5.47 -7.41
N ASP A 405 5.36 6.77 -7.44
CA ASP A 405 4.03 7.31 -7.74
C ASP A 405 3.60 6.87 -9.15
N ALA A 406 4.52 6.96 -10.13
CA ALA A 406 4.25 6.45 -11.47
C ALA A 406 4.04 4.92 -11.53
N TRP A 407 4.69 4.15 -10.64
CA TRP A 407 4.50 2.70 -10.55
C TRP A 407 3.14 2.34 -9.94
N LEU A 408 2.73 3.03 -8.86
CA LEU A 408 1.41 2.91 -8.24
C LEU A 408 0.28 3.30 -9.21
N ASP A 409 0.52 4.31 -10.07
CA ASP A 409 -0.38 4.70 -11.15
C ASP A 409 -0.42 3.70 -12.33
N LYS A 410 0.32 2.57 -12.23
CA LYS A 410 0.44 1.54 -13.28
C LYS A 410 0.98 2.09 -14.61
N LYS A 411 1.72 3.20 -14.59
CA LYS A 411 2.30 3.80 -15.81
C LYS A 411 3.47 3.00 -16.35
N PHE A 412 4.11 2.15 -15.54
CA PHE A 412 5.17 1.25 -15.99
C PHE A 412 5.32 0.01 -15.09
N SER A 413 6.06 -0.97 -15.61
CA SER A 413 6.58 -2.13 -14.88
C SER A 413 8.09 -2.21 -15.09
N HIS A 414 8.85 -2.68 -14.10
CA HIS A 414 10.31 -2.81 -14.21
C HIS A 414 10.81 -4.11 -13.62
N ALA A 415 11.72 -4.81 -14.33
CA ALA A 415 12.26 -6.11 -13.92
C ALA A 415 11.18 -7.17 -13.57
N GLY A 416 10.07 -7.17 -14.30
CA GLY A 416 8.94 -8.08 -14.07
C GLY A 416 8.04 -7.69 -12.89
N LEU A 417 8.32 -6.58 -12.21
CA LEU A 417 7.53 -6.08 -11.09
C LEU A 417 6.54 -5.02 -11.59
N ALA A 418 5.27 -5.33 -11.52
CA ALA A 418 4.16 -4.43 -11.80
C ALA A 418 3.31 -4.25 -10.54
N TYR A 419 2.64 -3.10 -10.43
CA TYR A 419 1.73 -2.86 -9.32
C TYR A 419 0.46 -3.71 -9.47
N ASP A 420 0.21 -4.59 -8.50
CA ASP A 420 -0.94 -5.49 -8.48
C ASP A 420 -2.06 -4.99 -7.55
N ASN A 421 -3.22 -4.63 -8.12
CA ASN A 421 -4.39 -4.24 -7.33
C ASN A 421 -5.22 -5.43 -6.87
N SER A 422 -4.79 -6.66 -7.12
CA SER A 422 -5.53 -7.83 -6.70
C SER A 422 -5.67 -7.88 -5.18
N ASN A 423 -6.88 -8.24 -4.72
CA ASN A 423 -7.11 -8.45 -3.30
C ASN A 423 -6.44 -9.76 -2.88
N ALA A 424 -5.67 -9.71 -1.79
CA ALA A 424 -5.02 -10.89 -1.22
C ALA A 424 -6.04 -11.76 -0.46
N GLY A 425 -6.92 -12.42 -1.21
CA GLY A 425 -7.91 -13.36 -0.68
C GLY A 425 -7.27 -14.63 -0.12
N LEU A 426 -7.93 -15.26 0.85
CA LEU A 426 -7.55 -16.59 1.33
C LEU A 426 -7.86 -17.63 0.26
N SER A 427 -6.95 -18.59 0.06
CA SER A 427 -7.21 -19.74 -0.80
C SER A 427 -8.24 -20.67 -0.17
N ASP A 428 -8.93 -21.48 -0.99
CA ASP A 428 -9.84 -22.52 -0.51
C ASP A 428 -9.15 -23.54 0.42
N GLN A 429 -7.85 -23.76 0.25
CA GLN A 429 -7.08 -24.66 1.12
C GLN A 429 -6.88 -24.06 2.51
N GLU A 430 -6.56 -22.77 2.60
CA GLU A 430 -6.44 -22.06 3.88
C GLU A 430 -7.78 -21.98 4.59
N LEU A 431 -8.87 -21.74 3.86
CA LEU A 431 -10.22 -21.77 4.42
C LEU A 431 -10.58 -23.15 4.99
N LYS A 432 -10.21 -24.24 4.30
CA LYS A 432 -10.42 -25.61 4.80
C LYS A 432 -9.57 -25.93 6.05
N GLY A 433 -8.43 -25.26 6.22
CA GLY A 433 -7.56 -25.43 7.39
C GLY A 433 -8.11 -24.80 8.68
N ILE A 434 -9.13 -23.94 8.60
CA ILE A 434 -9.71 -23.27 9.76
C ILE A 434 -10.83 -24.15 10.34
N PRO A 435 -10.72 -24.63 11.59
CA PRO A 435 -11.77 -25.42 12.23
C PRO A 435 -13.10 -24.67 12.26
N GLY A 436 -14.16 -25.32 11.79
CA GLY A 436 -15.51 -24.72 11.72
C GLY A 436 -15.77 -23.81 10.52
N ALA A 437 -14.78 -23.53 9.65
CA ALA A 437 -14.99 -22.65 8.50
C ALA A 437 -15.93 -23.21 7.42
N GLY A 438 -16.21 -24.53 7.43
CA GLY A 438 -17.23 -25.14 6.56
C GLY A 438 -18.61 -24.46 6.71
N VAL A 439 -18.92 -23.97 7.90
CA VAL A 439 -20.19 -23.28 8.22
C VAL A 439 -20.38 -22.00 7.42
N LEU A 440 -19.28 -21.36 7.01
CA LEU A 440 -19.34 -20.15 6.18
C LEU A 440 -19.86 -20.44 4.77
N LYS A 441 -19.66 -21.67 4.25
CA LYS A 441 -20.23 -22.10 2.96
C LYS A 441 -21.63 -22.66 3.14
N SER A 442 -21.83 -23.49 4.16
CA SER A 442 -23.14 -24.01 4.56
C SER A 442 -23.09 -24.48 6.00
N ALA A 443 -24.04 -24.05 6.82
CA ALA A 443 -24.16 -24.54 8.19
C ALA A 443 -24.50 -26.03 8.29
N ASP A 444 -25.06 -26.61 7.23
CA ASP A 444 -25.37 -28.04 7.16
C ASP A 444 -24.12 -28.91 6.91
N SER A 445 -22.95 -28.28 6.71
CA SER A 445 -21.67 -28.99 6.64
C SER A 445 -21.16 -29.46 8.02
N LEU A 446 -21.76 -29.00 9.12
CA LEU A 446 -21.45 -29.49 10.46
C LEU A 446 -21.96 -30.91 10.64
N LYS A 447 -21.04 -31.82 10.97
CA LYS A 447 -21.38 -33.18 11.42
C LYS A 447 -21.60 -33.13 12.92
N LEU A 448 -22.86 -33.05 13.33
CA LEU A 448 -23.30 -33.08 14.72
C LEU A 448 -23.86 -34.47 15.04
N ASP A 449 -23.46 -35.05 16.17
CA ASP A 449 -23.78 -36.43 16.54
C ASP A 449 -25.11 -36.53 17.32
N VAL A 450 -25.40 -35.56 18.22
CA VAL A 450 -26.56 -35.60 19.13
C VAL A 450 -27.40 -34.32 19.10
N THR A 451 -26.89 -33.27 18.47
CA THR A 451 -27.60 -32.01 18.24
C THR A 451 -28.08 -31.88 16.80
N VAL A 452 -29.19 -31.19 16.61
CA VAL A 452 -29.79 -30.93 15.30
C VAL A 452 -30.10 -29.45 15.13
N ARG A 453 -30.04 -29.01 13.88
CA ARG A 453 -30.42 -27.65 13.50
C ARG A 453 -31.93 -27.57 13.33
N SER A 454 -32.55 -26.65 14.05
CA SER A 454 -33.96 -26.28 13.92
C SER A 454 -34.04 -24.80 13.54
N GLY A 455 -34.06 -24.51 12.23
CA GLY A 455 -34.00 -23.13 11.72
C GLY A 455 -32.66 -22.44 12.01
N THR A 456 -32.67 -21.42 12.87
CA THR A 456 -31.46 -20.68 13.30
C THR A 456 -30.88 -21.14 14.63
N VAL A 457 -31.54 -22.11 15.29
CA VAL A 457 -31.11 -22.62 16.60
C VAL A 457 -30.59 -24.06 16.50
N ILE A 458 -29.68 -24.42 17.40
CA ILE A 458 -29.15 -25.78 17.52
C ILE A 458 -29.66 -26.40 18.83
N GLU A 459 -30.45 -27.45 18.72
CA GLU A 459 -31.12 -28.11 19.85
C GLU A 459 -30.67 -29.56 19.97
N ILE A 460 -30.80 -30.16 21.17
CA ILE A 460 -30.55 -31.59 21.36
C ILE A 460 -31.64 -32.36 20.59
N HIS A 461 -31.24 -33.42 19.86
CA HIS A 461 -32.18 -34.21 19.06
C HIS A 461 -33.39 -34.66 19.91
N PRO A 462 -34.64 -34.46 19.44
CA PRO A 462 -35.84 -34.79 20.22
C PRO A 462 -35.87 -36.22 20.77
N ASP A 463 -35.34 -37.18 20.02
CA ASP A 463 -35.22 -38.58 20.47
C ASP A 463 -34.34 -38.74 21.71
N HIS A 464 -33.24 -37.99 21.83
CA HIS A 464 -32.41 -37.99 23.03
C HIS A 464 -33.10 -37.30 24.20
N VAL A 465 -33.87 -36.24 23.95
CA VAL A 465 -34.71 -35.58 24.97
C VAL A 465 -35.73 -36.57 25.54
N LYS A 466 -36.44 -37.30 24.66
CA LYS A 466 -37.42 -38.32 25.06
C LYS A 466 -36.77 -39.49 25.80
N LYS A 467 -35.62 -39.98 25.32
CA LYS A 467 -34.90 -41.10 25.92
C LYS A 467 -34.43 -40.76 27.34
N TRP A 468 -33.73 -39.64 27.52
CA TRP A 468 -33.05 -39.37 28.79
C TRP A 468 -33.96 -38.79 29.88
N SER A 469 -35.05 -38.11 29.50
CA SER A 469 -36.05 -37.58 30.45
C SER A 469 -36.83 -38.66 31.20
N GLN A 470 -36.86 -39.90 30.68
CA GLN A 470 -37.59 -41.04 31.28
C GLN A 470 -36.67 -42.00 32.06
N THR A 471 -35.41 -41.64 32.27
CA THR A 471 -34.40 -42.54 32.89
C THR A 471 -33.97 -42.04 34.27
N ALA A 472 -33.18 -42.85 34.98
CA ALA A 472 -32.54 -42.46 36.24
C ALA A 472 -31.59 -41.23 36.11
N PHE A 473 -31.24 -40.82 34.89
CA PHE A 473 -30.38 -39.66 34.61
C PHE A 473 -31.15 -38.36 34.30
N ALA A 474 -32.48 -38.32 34.51
CA ALA A 474 -33.32 -37.18 34.13
C ALA A 474 -32.84 -35.83 34.70
N ASP A 475 -32.43 -35.80 35.96
CA ASP A 475 -31.95 -34.57 36.63
C ASP A 475 -30.61 -34.07 36.05
N GLU A 476 -29.67 -34.99 35.78
CA GLU A 476 -28.40 -34.65 35.12
C GLU A 476 -28.64 -34.15 33.69
N PHE A 477 -29.57 -34.79 32.99
CA PHE A 477 -29.98 -34.40 31.65
C PHE A 477 -30.61 -33.00 31.62
N SER A 478 -31.51 -32.68 32.55
CA SER A 478 -32.11 -31.33 32.62
C SER A 478 -31.03 -30.25 32.77
N LYS A 479 -30.06 -30.47 33.66
CA LYS A 479 -28.93 -29.55 33.85
C LYS A 479 -28.08 -29.38 32.58
N LEU A 480 -27.80 -30.49 31.87
CA LEU A 480 -27.05 -30.43 30.61
C LEU A 480 -27.84 -29.75 29.49
N ALA A 481 -29.14 -29.99 29.40
CA ALA A 481 -30.03 -29.38 28.43
C ALA A 481 -30.19 -27.87 28.66
N GLU A 482 -30.34 -27.44 29.91
CA GLU A 482 -30.38 -26.03 30.29
C GLU A 482 -29.06 -25.31 29.98
N ASN A 483 -27.92 -25.95 30.30
CA ASN A 483 -26.60 -25.44 29.95
C ASN A 483 -26.43 -25.29 28.43
N HIS A 484 -26.85 -26.31 27.65
CA HIS A 484 -26.84 -26.25 26.19
C HIS A 484 -27.72 -25.13 25.66
N SER A 485 -28.94 -25.01 26.19
CA SER A 485 -29.90 -23.99 25.77
C SER A 485 -29.39 -22.58 26.07
N SER A 486 -28.68 -22.38 27.17
CA SER A 486 -28.19 -21.06 27.59
C SER A 486 -26.95 -20.62 26.81
N ASN A 487 -26.03 -21.54 26.51
CA ASN A 487 -24.71 -21.19 25.96
C ASN A 487 -24.56 -21.48 24.45
N PHE A 488 -25.26 -22.48 23.91
CA PHE A 488 -24.98 -23.02 22.58
C PHE A 488 -26.15 -22.89 21.59
N LYS A 489 -27.40 -22.75 22.08
CA LYS A 489 -28.60 -22.70 21.23
C LYS A 489 -28.57 -21.60 20.18
N GLU A 490 -28.14 -20.40 20.56
CA GLU A 490 -28.09 -19.22 19.66
C GLU A 490 -26.68 -18.91 19.13
N LEU A 491 -25.70 -19.76 19.40
CA LEU A 491 -24.29 -19.44 19.15
C LEU A 491 -23.99 -19.22 17.66
N LEU A 492 -24.67 -19.94 16.75
CA LEU A 492 -24.50 -19.81 15.30
C LEU A 492 -25.42 -18.76 14.66
N LYS A 493 -26.31 -18.13 15.41
CA LYS A 493 -27.27 -17.13 14.90
C LYS A 493 -26.60 -15.99 14.12
N PRO A 494 -25.46 -15.41 14.56
CA PRO A 494 -24.77 -14.36 13.79
C PRO A 494 -24.20 -14.86 12.45
N VAL A 495 -23.72 -16.12 12.41
CA VAL A 495 -23.13 -16.72 11.20
C VAL A 495 -24.22 -17.04 10.16
N LEU A 496 -25.37 -17.51 10.64
CA LEU A 496 -26.53 -17.81 9.80
C LEU A 496 -27.19 -16.55 9.24
N ALA A 497 -27.24 -15.46 10.01
CA ALA A 497 -27.76 -14.17 9.55
C ALA A 497 -26.86 -13.52 8.48
N ALA A 498 -25.54 -13.76 8.54
CA ALA A 498 -24.61 -13.25 7.55
C ALA A 498 -24.68 -14.02 6.21
N SER A 499 -25.06 -15.29 6.22
CA SER A 499 -25.16 -16.11 5.01
C SER A 499 -26.45 -15.82 4.23
N SER A 500 -27.57 -15.53 4.92
CA SER A 500 -28.84 -15.19 4.27
C SER A 500 -28.85 -13.83 3.57
N SER A 501 -27.94 -12.92 3.92
CA SER A 501 -27.84 -11.58 3.33
C SER A 501 -26.90 -11.48 2.12
N SER A 502 -26.26 -12.58 1.69
CA SER A 502 -25.14 -12.55 0.74
C SER A 502 -25.46 -12.88 -0.74
N HIS A 503 -26.73 -12.84 -1.16
CA HIS A 503 -27.12 -13.00 -2.59
C HIS A 503 -27.08 -11.66 -3.36
N SER A 504 -25.90 -11.04 -3.42
CA SER A 504 -25.52 -10.12 -4.51
C SER A 504 -24.00 -9.93 -4.45
N VAL A 505 -23.28 -10.67 -5.28
CA VAL A 505 -21.87 -10.40 -5.57
C VAL A 505 -21.82 -9.02 -6.25
N PRO A 506 -21.08 -8.03 -5.74
CA PRO A 506 -20.88 -6.80 -6.47
C PRO A 506 -19.96 -7.13 -7.65
N THR A 507 -20.53 -7.20 -8.85
CA THR A 507 -19.78 -7.10 -10.10
C THR A 507 -19.12 -5.73 -10.15
N ASP A 508 -17.81 -5.72 -10.45
CA ASP A 508 -17.00 -4.51 -10.65
C ASP A 508 -17.57 -3.67 -11.80
N GLU A 509 -18.48 -2.74 -11.51
CA GLU A 509 -18.76 -1.57 -12.34
C GLU A 509 -18.34 -0.31 -11.56
N PRO A 510 -17.63 0.64 -12.20
CA PRO A 510 -17.23 1.89 -11.56
C PRO A 510 -18.47 2.80 -11.46
N ALA A 511 -19.13 2.79 -10.31
CA ALA A 511 -20.27 3.66 -10.04
C ALA A 511 -19.83 5.08 -9.66
N GLU A 512 -20.35 6.04 -10.43
CA GLU A 512 -20.41 7.46 -10.08
C GLU A 512 -21.22 7.66 -8.79
N ALA A 513 -20.80 8.64 -8.00
CA ALA A 513 -21.37 8.92 -6.69
C ALA A 513 -22.74 9.64 -6.82
N GLU A 514 -23.81 8.95 -6.45
CA GLU A 514 -25.03 9.60 -5.98
C GLU A 514 -25.30 9.28 -4.50
N ASP A 515 -25.63 10.36 -3.80
CA ASP A 515 -25.80 10.49 -2.37
C ASP A 515 -27.25 10.16 -2.01
N SER A 516 -27.49 9.13 -1.19
CA SER A 516 -28.77 8.94 -0.53
C SER A 516 -28.61 8.33 0.85
N SER A 517 -28.94 9.15 1.85
CA SER A 517 -29.13 8.81 3.25
C SER A 517 -30.39 7.98 3.46
N ASP A 518 -30.24 6.83 4.14
CA ASP A 518 -31.09 6.33 5.24
C ASP A 518 -31.10 4.80 5.27
N VAL A 519 -30.32 4.21 6.19
CA VAL A 519 -30.56 2.84 6.65
C VAL A 519 -30.33 2.75 8.16
N ALA A 520 -31.41 2.42 8.85
CA ALA A 520 -31.49 2.22 10.28
C ALA A 520 -30.61 1.05 10.77
N ALA A 521 -29.99 1.26 11.92
CA ALA A 521 -28.99 0.40 12.53
C ALA A 521 -29.57 -0.88 13.14
N ALA A 522 -28.90 -2.01 12.90
CA ALA A 522 -29.03 -3.23 13.70
C ALA A 522 -27.63 -3.74 14.13
N GLY A 523 -27.34 -3.59 15.41
CA GLY A 523 -26.63 -4.60 16.22
C GLY A 523 -25.20 -5.00 15.84
N SER A 524 -24.32 -4.07 15.47
CA SER A 524 -22.89 -4.28 15.73
C SER A 524 -22.60 -3.74 17.13
N SER A 525 -21.92 -4.50 17.99
CA SER A 525 -21.33 -3.97 19.22
C SER A 525 -20.36 -2.85 18.83
N SER A 526 -20.88 -1.63 18.73
CA SER A 526 -20.08 -0.44 18.52
C SER A 526 -19.07 -0.43 19.63
N LEU A 527 -17.78 -0.47 19.28
CA LEU A 527 -16.73 -0.01 20.17
C LEU A 527 -17.21 1.35 20.67
N SER A 528 -17.71 1.41 21.91
CA SER A 528 -18.24 2.63 22.48
C SER A 528 -17.07 3.60 22.49
N LEU A 529 -17.17 4.64 21.66
CA LEU A 529 -16.12 5.64 21.55
C LEU A 529 -15.98 6.28 22.94
N LYS A 530 -14.92 5.91 23.66
CA LYS A 530 -14.67 6.48 24.98
C LYS A 530 -14.06 7.86 24.75
N THR A 531 -14.70 8.89 25.30
CA THR A 531 -14.28 10.29 25.18
C THR A 531 -13.84 10.78 26.55
N TRP A 532 -12.74 11.52 26.57
CA TRP A 532 -12.23 12.19 27.77
C TRP A 532 -12.29 13.70 27.54
N GLU A 533 -12.58 14.45 28.60
CA GLU A 533 -12.68 15.92 28.53
C GLU A 533 -11.30 16.59 28.48
N THR A 534 -10.27 15.94 29.03
CA THR A 534 -8.92 16.50 29.12
C THR A 534 -7.83 15.47 28.82
N TYR A 535 -6.66 15.94 28.38
CA TYR A 535 -5.48 15.09 28.23
C TYR A 535 -5.06 14.45 29.56
N ASP A 536 -5.15 15.19 30.67
CA ASP A 536 -4.71 14.71 31.99
C ASP A 536 -5.59 13.57 32.50
N SER A 537 -6.90 13.60 32.21
CA SER A 537 -7.81 12.50 32.56
C SER A 537 -7.55 11.24 31.73
N LEU A 538 -7.14 11.38 30.47
CA LEU A 538 -6.68 10.26 29.65
C LEU A 538 -5.34 9.71 30.18
N HIS A 539 -4.37 10.57 30.46
CA HIS A 539 -3.03 10.16 30.91
C HIS A 539 -3.05 9.49 32.29
N GLY A 540 -4.02 9.82 33.14
CA GLY A 540 -4.23 9.15 34.43
C GLY A 540 -4.73 7.71 34.29
N GLU A 541 -5.37 7.36 33.17
CA GLU A 541 -5.95 6.04 32.93
C GLU A 541 -5.08 5.18 32.00
N ASP A 542 -4.46 5.77 30.98
CA ASP A 542 -3.58 5.07 30.05
C ASP A 542 -2.33 5.90 29.74
N GLU A 543 -1.16 5.36 30.08
CA GLU A 543 0.10 6.10 29.98
C GLU A 543 0.49 6.29 28.51
N ILE A 544 0.62 7.54 28.08
CA ILE A 544 0.88 7.87 26.68
C ILE A 544 2.36 7.66 26.35
N SER A 545 2.62 6.76 25.40
CA SER A 545 3.98 6.43 24.94
C SER A 545 4.46 7.37 23.82
N HIS A 546 3.55 7.74 22.93
CA HIS A 546 3.88 8.53 21.74
C HIS A 546 2.77 9.52 21.42
N ARG A 547 3.18 10.72 20.98
CA ARG A 547 2.30 11.78 20.46
C ARG A 547 2.79 12.23 19.10
N CYS A 548 1.90 12.32 18.13
CA CYS A 548 2.17 12.74 16.77
C CYS A 548 1.07 13.71 16.30
N VAL A 549 1.44 14.80 15.64
CA VAL A 549 0.47 15.75 15.09
C VAL A 549 -0.12 15.15 13.81
N SER A 550 -1.44 15.23 13.64
CA SER A 550 -2.13 14.83 12.40
C SER A 550 -1.94 15.87 11.29
N GLU A 551 -2.12 15.49 10.03
CA GLU A 551 -2.21 16.44 8.90
C GLU A 551 -3.41 17.40 9.04
N ILE A 552 -4.40 17.01 9.85
CA ILE A 552 -5.55 17.84 10.16
C ILE A 552 -5.14 18.82 11.27
N VAL A 553 -5.06 20.10 10.91
CA VAL A 553 -4.64 21.20 11.81
C VAL A 553 -5.36 21.12 13.16
N GLY A 554 -4.63 21.09 14.28
CA GLY A 554 -5.22 21.06 15.62
C GLY A 554 -5.83 19.71 16.03
N VAL A 555 -5.41 18.61 15.37
CA VAL A 555 -5.67 17.23 15.79
C VAL A 555 -4.33 16.54 16.04
N ASP A 556 -4.16 15.91 17.20
CA ASP A 556 -3.03 15.02 17.46
C ASP A 556 -3.49 13.57 17.63
N LEU A 557 -2.61 12.65 17.26
CA LEU A 557 -2.67 11.22 17.48
C LEU A 557 -1.82 10.85 18.69
N LEU A 558 -2.42 10.17 19.66
CA LEU A 558 -1.72 9.62 20.82
C LEU A 558 -1.73 8.11 20.72
N LYS A 559 -0.64 7.47 21.15
CA LYS A 559 -0.56 6.03 21.35
C LYS A 559 -0.16 5.71 22.78
N SER A 560 -0.97 4.97 23.50
CA SER A 560 -0.62 4.52 24.86
C SER A 560 0.38 3.38 24.86
N LYS A 561 1.03 3.14 26.01
CA LYS A 561 1.88 1.95 26.23
C LYS A 561 1.10 0.65 26.09
N ALA A 562 -0.21 0.66 26.39
CA ALA A 562 -1.11 -0.46 26.15
C ALA A 562 -1.43 -0.70 24.66
N GLY A 563 -1.01 0.22 23.77
CA GLY A 563 -1.20 0.12 22.33
C GLY A 563 -2.52 0.71 21.81
N HIS A 564 -3.29 1.41 22.65
CA HIS A 564 -4.50 2.12 22.23
C HIS A 564 -4.15 3.42 21.49
N PHE A 565 -5.03 3.83 20.59
CA PHE A 565 -4.91 5.06 19.82
C PHE A 565 -5.99 6.05 20.21
N TYR A 566 -5.60 7.30 20.43
CA TYR A 566 -6.52 8.39 20.76
C TYR A 566 -6.33 9.56 19.79
N LEU A 567 -7.43 10.25 19.52
CA LEU A 567 -7.44 11.53 18.82
C LEU A 567 -7.73 12.62 19.84
N ILE A 568 -6.88 13.63 19.88
CA ILE A 568 -7.11 14.84 20.68
C ILE A 568 -7.27 16.02 19.73
N SER A 569 -8.25 16.88 20.00
CA SER A 569 -8.42 18.13 19.26
C SER A 569 -8.79 19.26 20.21
N GLU A 570 -8.22 20.44 20.00
CA GLU A 570 -8.50 21.63 20.81
C GLU A 570 -9.93 22.17 20.60
N LYS A 571 -10.56 21.82 19.47
CA LYS A 571 -11.93 22.23 19.12
C LYS A 571 -12.68 21.02 18.57
N GLY A 572 -13.99 20.98 18.76
CA GLY A 572 -14.83 19.98 18.10
C GLY A 572 -14.63 20.03 16.58
N LYS A 573 -14.15 18.95 15.98
CA LYS A 573 -13.95 18.82 14.54
C LYS A 573 -14.76 17.67 13.98
N VAL A 574 -15.49 17.96 12.91
CA VAL A 574 -16.17 16.94 12.12
C VAL A 574 -15.18 16.46 11.06
N LEU A 575 -14.83 15.18 11.12
CA LEU A 575 -13.95 14.55 10.14
C LEU A 575 -14.81 13.74 9.16
N PRO A 576 -14.67 13.94 7.84
CA PRO A 576 -15.33 13.09 6.86
C PRO A 576 -14.95 11.61 7.09
N LYS A 577 -15.89 10.70 6.84
CA LYS A 577 -15.63 9.26 6.89
C LYS A 577 -14.48 8.94 5.91
N HIS A 578 -13.56 8.07 6.32
CA HIS A 578 -12.34 7.70 5.56
C HIS A 578 -11.25 8.78 5.45
N SER A 579 -11.35 9.89 6.19
CA SER A 579 -10.25 10.86 6.28
C SER A 579 -8.96 10.20 6.78
N ILE A 580 -7.87 10.37 6.05
CA ILE A 580 -6.55 9.91 6.47
C ILE A 580 -6.04 10.86 7.56
N ILE A 581 -6.15 10.40 8.80
CA ILE A 581 -5.68 11.11 9.99
C ILE A 581 -4.18 10.87 10.26
N GLY A 582 -3.58 9.89 9.57
CA GLY A 582 -2.14 9.60 9.52
C GLY A 582 -1.84 8.44 8.54
N GLY A 583 -0.64 8.41 7.93
CA GLY A 583 -0.30 7.43 6.89
C GLY A 583 0.91 7.82 6.04
N PHE A 584 1.32 6.97 5.09
CA PHE A 584 2.56 7.07 4.29
C PHE A 584 2.79 8.48 3.71
N GLY A 585 3.81 9.16 4.24
CA GLY A 585 4.16 10.56 3.93
C GLY A 585 4.85 11.25 5.11
N THR A 586 4.60 10.78 6.34
CA THR A 586 5.07 11.40 7.58
C THR A 586 6.34 10.80 8.20
N GLY A 587 6.91 9.75 7.61
CA GLY A 587 8.14 9.11 8.09
C GLY A 587 8.09 8.51 9.52
N LYS A 588 6.95 8.60 10.23
CA LYS A 588 6.75 8.00 11.56
C LYS A 588 5.57 7.04 11.52
N ARG A 589 5.87 5.75 11.56
CA ARG A 589 4.91 4.76 12.06
C ARG A 589 4.85 4.93 13.58
N LEU A 590 3.66 5.10 14.15
CA LEU A 590 3.41 4.82 15.56
C LEU A 590 3.47 3.28 15.77
N VAL A 591 4.67 2.68 15.66
CA VAL A 591 4.89 1.24 15.90
C VAL A 591 4.72 0.89 17.36
#